data_AF-A0A8J6IH06-F1
#
_entry.id   AF-A0A8J6IH06-F1
#
_cell.length_a   1.000
_cell.length_b   1.000
_cell.length_c   1.000
_cell.angle_alpha   90.00
_cell.angle_beta   90.00
_cell.angle_gamma   90.00
#
_symmetry.space_group_name_H-M   'P 1'
#
loop_
_entity.id
_entity.type
_entity.pdbx_description
1 polymer ?
#
loop_
_entity_poly.entity_id
_entity_poly.type
_entity_poly.pdbx_seq_one_letter_code
_entity_poly.pdbx_strand_id
1 'polypeptide(L)'
;MSKVLIHIDELPKWPLALGNIENLLQAAPPPGGCHYQVEIVANGPAVQAYTAPGSQIARMQSLAVRGVVFIACQNALRSNGISTQALPGFVHTVPAGIAELVDRQEEGWAYVKP
;
A
#
# COMPACT_ATOMS: atom_id res chain seq x y z
N MET A 1 14.63 4.53 -11.24
CA MET A 1 13.30 4.67 -10.59
C MET A 1 13.50 4.70 -9.11
N SER A 2 12.97 5.73 -8.44
CA SER A 2 12.98 5.80 -6.98
C SER A 2 11.85 4.91 -6.46
N LYS A 3 12.16 4.01 -5.52
CA LYS A 3 11.20 3.06 -4.99
C LYS A 3 10.73 3.53 -3.61
N VAL A 4 9.42 3.57 -3.40
CA VAL A 4 8.81 4.08 -2.17
C VAL A 4 7.87 3.02 -1.60
N LEU A 5 8.10 2.70 -0.32
CA LEU A 5 7.32 1.75 0.44
C LEU A 5 6.50 2.50 1.49
N ILE A 6 5.18 2.47 1.32
CA ILE A 6 4.24 3.04 2.25
C ILE A 6 3.81 1.96 3.23
N HIS A 7 3.94 2.22 4.53
CA HIS A 7 3.41 1.34 5.57
C HIS A 7 2.16 1.94 6.19
N ILE A 8 1.09 1.15 6.28
CA ILE A 8 -0.11 1.51 7.03
C ILE A 8 -0.56 0.39 7.96
N ASP A 9 -0.82 0.73 9.21
CA ASP A 9 -1.31 -0.19 10.25
C ASP A 9 -2.61 0.28 10.92
N GLU A 10 -3.03 1.53 10.69
CA GLU A 10 -4.23 2.12 11.28
C GLU A 10 -5.29 2.46 10.22
N LEU A 11 -6.53 2.03 10.43
CA LEU A 11 -7.64 2.26 9.51
C LEU A 11 -7.93 3.76 9.24
N PRO A 12 -7.92 4.67 10.24
CA PRO A 12 -8.19 6.09 10.01
C PRO A 12 -7.14 6.82 9.15
N LYS A 13 -5.95 6.24 8.95
CA LYS A 13 -4.85 6.89 8.22
C LYS A 13 -4.88 6.68 6.71
N TRP A 14 -5.77 5.83 6.19
CA TRP A 14 -5.89 5.57 4.77
C TRP A 14 -6.10 6.83 3.91
N PRO A 15 -6.95 7.80 4.29
CA PRO A 15 -7.11 9.03 3.50
C PRO A 15 -5.80 9.81 3.33
N LEU A 16 -4.99 9.88 4.39
CA LEU A 16 -3.67 10.53 4.38
C LEU A 16 -2.67 9.73 3.55
N ALA A 17 -2.59 8.41 3.73
CA ALA A 17 -1.70 7.55 2.96
C ALA A 17 -1.95 7.65 1.45
N LEU A 18 -3.22 7.56 1.02
CA LEU A 18 -3.59 7.70 -0.39
C LEU A 18 -3.32 9.12 -0.91
N GLY A 19 -3.51 10.16 -0.08
CA GLY A 19 -3.17 11.55 -0.44
C GLY A 19 -1.68 11.74 -0.65
N ASN A 20 -0.85 11.15 0.21
CA ASN A 20 0.61 11.18 0.05
C ASN A 20 1.06 10.47 -1.23
N ILE A 21 0.45 9.33 -1.57
CA ILE A 21 0.72 8.63 -2.83
C ILE A 21 0.34 9.50 -4.03
N GLU A 22 -0.83 10.14 -4.01
CA GLU A 22 -1.25 11.03 -5.10
C GLU A 22 -0.31 12.22 -5.28
N ASN A 23 0.07 12.86 -4.17
CA ASN A 23 1.03 13.97 -4.18
C ASN A 23 2.40 13.51 -4.72
N LEU A 24 2.87 12.33 -4.31
CA LEU A 24 4.12 11.74 -4.78
C LEU A 24 4.08 11.48 -6.29
N LEU A 25 2.99 10.94 -6.80
CA LEU A 25 2.81 10.66 -8.23
C LEU A 25 2.63 11.93 -9.08
N GLN A 26 2.21 13.05 -8.47
CA GLN A 26 2.10 14.36 -9.12
C GLN A 26 3.39 15.18 -9.06
N ALA A 27 4.28 14.88 -8.10
CA ALA A 27 5.54 15.58 -7.95
C ALA A 27 6.39 15.43 -9.22
N ALA A 28 6.99 16.54 -9.66
CA ALA A 28 7.95 16.50 -10.75
C ALA A 28 9.07 15.51 -10.38
N PRO A 29 9.49 14.61 -11.30
CA PRO A 29 10.65 13.78 -11.06
C PRO A 29 11.85 14.70 -10.78
N PRO A 30 12.75 14.32 -9.85
CA PRO A 30 13.95 15.11 -9.61
C PRO A 30 14.75 15.30 -10.92
N PRO A 31 15.57 16.35 -11.06
CA PRO A 31 16.38 16.56 -12.27
C PRO A 31 17.22 15.31 -12.60
N GLY A 32 17.04 14.73 -13.79
CA GLY A 32 17.66 13.44 -14.18
C GLY A 32 16.98 12.18 -13.62
N GLY A 33 15.84 12.33 -12.96
CA GLY A 33 15.12 11.28 -12.24
C GLY A 33 14.12 10.49 -13.09
N CYS A 34 13.87 9.25 -12.67
CA CYS A 34 12.80 8.41 -13.21
C CYS A 34 11.54 8.53 -12.32
N HIS A 35 10.40 8.07 -12.85
CA HIS A 35 9.14 7.92 -12.11
C HIS A 35 9.30 7.10 -10.81
N TYR A 36 8.39 7.32 -9.86
CA TYR A 36 8.31 6.58 -8.60
C TYR A 36 7.64 5.22 -8.79
N GLN A 37 8.26 4.16 -8.27
CA GLN A 37 7.59 2.89 -8.04
C GLN A 37 7.05 2.90 -6.60
N VAL A 38 5.77 2.61 -6.42
CA VAL A 38 5.11 2.72 -5.12
C VAL A 38 4.46 1.40 -4.75
N GLU A 39 4.81 0.90 -3.57
CA GLU A 39 4.13 -0.22 -2.92
C GLU A 39 3.57 0.24 -1.58
N ILE A 40 2.40 -0.28 -1.21
CA ILE A 40 1.80 -0.05 0.11
C ILE A 40 1.54 -1.37 0.80
N VAL A 41 2.13 -1.55 1.98
CA VAL A 41 1.92 -2.71 2.84
C VAL A 41 0.95 -2.34 3.96
N ALA A 42 -0.21 -2.97 3.94
CA ALA A 42 -1.21 -2.86 5.00
C ALA A 42 -1.04 -4.00 6.02
N ASN A 43 -0.86 -3.60 7.28
CA ASN A 43 -0.77 -4.46 8.46
C ASN A 43 -1.92 -4.17 9.44
N GLY A 44 -2.05 -5.00 10.48
CA GLY A 44 -2.96 -4.74 11.59
C GLY A 44 -4.42 -4.50 11.16
N PRO A 45 -5.15 -3.59 11.82
CA PRO A 45 -6.51 -3.21 11.43
C PRO A 45 -6.64 -2.56 10.04
N ALA A 46 -5.57 -2.00 9.47
CA ALA A 46 -5.66 -1.30 8.18
C ALA A 46 -6.11 -2.19 7.02
N VAL A 47 -5.89 -3.51 7.09
CA VAL A 47 -6.34 -4.46 6.05
C VAL A 47 -7.86 -4.49 5.85
N GLN A 48 -8.64 -4.07 6.86
CA GLN A 48 -10.11 -4.02 6.76
C GLN A 48 -10.60 -3.05 5.67
N ALA A 49 -9.78 -2.05 5.29
CA ALA A 49 -10.12 -1.12 4.22
C ALA A 49 -10.27 -1.79 2.85
N TYR A 50 -9.61 -2.93 2.61
CA TYR A 50 -9.70 -3.63 1.33
C TYR A 50 -11.06 -4.27 1.07
N THR A 51 -11.82 -4.56 2.13
CA THR A 51 -13.15 -5.16 2.04
C THR A 51 -14.27 -4.18 2.34
N ALA A 52 -13.94 -2.95 2.75
CA ALA A 52 -14.92 -1.91 3.05
C ALA A 52 -15.45 -1.29 1.75
N PRO A 53 -16.77 -1.33 1.47
CA PRO A 53 -17.33 -0.67 0.30
C PRO A 53 -17.24 0.86 0.46
N GLY A 54 -17.04 1.57 -0.66
CA GLY A 54 -17.13 3.04 -0.68
C GLY A 54 -16.11 3.72 -1.59
N SER A 55 -15.99 5.04 -1.45
CA SER A 55 -15.09 5.86 -2.27
C SER A 55 -13.62 5.54 -2.05
N GLN A 56 -13.25 5.04 -0.86
CA GLN A 56 -11.87 4.71 -0.54
C GLN A 56 -11.35 3.53 -1.37
N ILE A 57 -12.11 2.44 -1.52
CA ILE A 57 -11.68 1.28 -2.32
C ILE A 57 -11.61 1.62 -3.82
N ALA A 58 -12.54 2.46 -4.31
CA ALA A 58 -12.49 2.99 -5.68
C ALA A 58 -11.24 3.85 -5.91
N ARG A 59 -10.85 4.66 -4.92
CA ARG A 59 -9.61 5.46 -4.95
C ARG A 59 -8.37 4.55 -4.99
N MET A 60 -8.34 3.48 -4.20
CA MET A 60 -7.26 2.48 -4.26
C MET A 60 -7.17 1.82 -5.64
N GLN A 61 -8.30 1.41 -6.21
CA GLN A 61 -8.34 0.81 -7.55
C GLN A 61 -7.81 1.75 -8.63
N SER A 62 -8.17 3.04 -8.58
CA SER A 62 -7.64 4.06 -9.49
C SER A 62 -6.12 4.20 -9.41
N LEU A 63 -5.58 4.18 -8.18
CA LEU A 63 -4.13 4.19 -7.96
C LEU A 63 -3.45 2.90 -8.43
N ALA A 64 -4.10 1.75 -8.29
CA ALA A 64 -3.59 0.48 -8.78
C ALA A 64 -3.47 0.47 -10.31
N VAL A 65 -4.46 1.03 -11.03
CA VAL A 65 -4.39 1.23 -12.49
C VAL A 65 -3.20 2.12 -12.90
N ARG A 66 -2.78 3.04 -12.02
CA ARG A 66 -1.60 3.89 -12.22
C ARG A 66 -0.28 3.22 -11.80
N GLY A 67 -0.30 1.94 -11.43
CA GLY A 67 0.88 1.15 -11.10
C GLY A 67 1.26 1.10 -9.61
N VAL A 68 0.40 1.58 -8.71
CA VAL A 68 0.61 1.42 -7.26
C VAL A 68 0.27 0.00 -6.84
N VAL A 69 1.18 -0.70 -6.17
CA VAL A 69 0.95 -2.08 -5.71
C VAL A 69 0.39 -2.05 -4.28
N PHE A 70 -0.78 -2.65 -4.09
CA PHE A 70 -1.39 -2.80 -2.77
C PHE A 70 -1.11 -4.20 -2.23
N ILE A 71 -0.58 -4.28 -1.01
CA ILE A 71 -0.13 -5.53 -0.38
C ILE A 71 -0.82 -5.68 0.97
N ALA A 72 -1.50 -6.80 1.18
CA ALA A 72 -2.12 -7.16 2.44
C ALA A 72 -1.30 -8.24 3.17
N CYS A 73 -1.04 -8.02 4.46
CA CYS A 73 -0.42 -9.02 5.33
C CYS A 73 -1.39 -10.15 5.67
N GLN A 74 -1.05 -11.40 5.32
CA GLN A 74 -1.91 -12.56 5.58
C GLN A 74 -2.14 -12.81 7.08
N ASN A 75 -1.13 -12.58 7.94
CA ASN A 75 -1.32 -12.65 9.39
C ASN A 75 -2.38 -11.65 9.88
N ALA A 76 -2.36 -10.43 9.35
CA ALA A 76 -3.32 -9.38 9.68
C ALA A 76 -4.71 -9.69 9.13
N LEU A 77 -4.81 -10.23 7.91
CA LEU A 77 -6.09 -10.68 7.35
C LEU A 77 -6.72 -11.74 8.26
N ARG A 78 -5.94 -12.76 8.68
CA ARG A 78 -6.42 -13.80 9.61
C ARG A 78 -6.85 -13.22 10.95
N SER A 79 -6.08 -12.30 11.54
CA SER A 79 -6.45 -11.70 12.84
C SER A 79 -7.72 -10.84 12.78
N ASN A 80 -8.07 -10.33 11.59
CA ASN A 80 -9.28 -9.55 11.35
C ASN A 80 -10.42 -10.37 10.73
N GLY A 81 -10.27 -11.70 10.60
CA GLY A 81 -11.31 -12.57 10.06
C GLY A 81 -11.59 -12.38 8.56
N ILE A 82 -10.63 -11.87 7.79
CA ILE A 82 -10.79 -11.58 6.36
C ILE A 82 -10.17 -12.72 5.55
N SER A 83 -10.97 -13.31 4.65
CA SER A 83 -10.49 -14.26 3.66
C SER A 83 -9.74 -13.55 2.53
N THR A 84 -8.65 -14.13 2.04
CA THR A 84 -7.93 -13.61 0.87
C THR A 84 -8.81 -13.59 -0.39
N GLN A 85 -9.83 -14.45 -0.46
CA GLN A 85 -10.80 -14.48 -1.56
C GLN A 85 -11.75 -13.27 -1.58
N ALA A 86 -11.88 -12.56 -0.45
CA ALA A 86 -12.69 -11.35 -0.35
C ALA A 86 -11.94 -10.10 -0.82
N LEU A 87 -10.64 -10.22 -1.10
CA LEU A 87 -9.82 -9.08 -1.54
C LEU A 87 -10.11 -8.73 -3.01
N PRO A 88 -10.08 -7.44 -3.37
CA PRO A 88 -10.10 -7.02 -4.76
C PRO A 88 -8.90 -7.60 -5.53
N GLY A 89 -9.09 -7.89 -6.83
CA GLY A 89 -8.04 -8.49 -7.67
C GLY A 89 -6.76 -7.66 -7.83
N PHE A 90 -6.77 -6.38 -7.45
CA PHE A 90 -5.58 -5.52 -7.46
C PHE A 90 -4.76 -5.58 -6.15
N VAL A 91 -5.24 -6.29 -5.15
CA VAL A 91 -4.56 -6.44 -3.85
C VAL A 91 -3.80 -7.76 -3.83
N HIS A 92 -2.49 -7.66 -3.68
CA HIS A 92 -1.60 -8.80 -3.47
C HIS A 92 -1.54 -9.17 -1.99
N THR A 93 -1.06 -10.38 -1.68
CA THR A 93 -0.89 -10.81 -0.30
C THR A 93 0.51 -11.33 -0.06
N VAL A 94 1.03 -11.07 1.14
CA VAL A 94 2.32 -11.57 1.61
C VAL A 94 2.13 -12.30 2.93
N PRO A 95 2.94 -13.35 3.24
CA PRO A 95 2.78 -14.12 4.47
C PRO A 95 2.81 -13.25 5.74
N ALA A 96 3.78 -12.32 5.81
CA ALA A 96 3.94 -11.39 6.92
C ALA A 96 4.37 -10.01 6.40
N GLY A 97 3.55 -8.98 6.62
CA GLY A 97 3.85 -7.63 6.15
C GLY A 97 5.07 -7.03 6.83
N ILE A 98 5.42 -7.41 8.06
CA ILE A 98 6.68 -6.96 8.67
C ILE A 98 7.92 -7.49 7.93
N ALA A 99 7.88 -8.73 7.44
CA ALA A 99 8.97 -9.29 6.65
C ALA A 99 9.09 -8.54 5.31
N GLU A 100 7.97 -8.33 4.61
CA GLU A 100 7.94 -7.51 3.39
C GLU A 100 8.53 -6.11 3.61
N LEU A 101 8.21 -5.46 4.73
CA LEU A 101 8.77 -4.15 5.07
C LEU A 101 10.29 -4.17 5.26
N VAL A 102 10.82 -5.24 5.87
CA VAL A 102 12.28 -5.41 6.07
C VAL A 102 12.94 -5.67 4.72
N ASP A 103 12.46 -6.66 3.97
CA ASP A 103 13.04 -7.09 2.68
C ASP A 103 13.11 -5.90 1.70
N ARG A 104 12.03 -5.12 1.59
CA ARG A 104 11.98 -3.93 0.74
C ARG A 104 12.95 -2.84 1.18
N GLN A 105 13.08 -2.60 2.48
CA GLN A 105 14.06 -1.61 2.95
C GLN A 105 15.50 -2.06 2.66
N GLU A 106 15.80 -3.35 2.79
CA GLU A 106 17.10 -3.93 2.42
C GLU A 106 17.38 -3.84 0.91
N GLU A 107 16.34 -3.93 0.07
CA GLU A 107 16.40 -3.65 -1.37
C GLU A 107 16.58 -2.15 -1.72
N GLY A 108 16.69 -1.26 -0.72
CA GLY A 108 16.93 0.17 -0.90
C GLY A 108 15.66 1.00 -1.12
N TRP A 109 14.48 0.51 -0.74
CA TRP A 109 13.25 1.28 -0.83
C TRP A 109 13.19 2.37 0.25
N ALA A 110 12.71 3.56 -0.11
CA ALA A 110 12.44 4.62 0.84
C ALA A 110 11.19 4.27 1.66
N TYR A 111 11.32 4.18 2.98
CA TYR A 111 10.23 3.86 3.89
C TYR A 111 9.47 5.11 4.33
N VAL A 112 8.14 5.07 4.24
CA VAL A 112 7.25 6.15 4.67
C VAL A 112 6.07 5.57 5.46
N LYS A 113 5.83 6.09 6.67
CA LYS A 113 4.70 5.71 7.52
C LYS A 113 3.84 6.95 7.85
N PRO A 114 2.66 7.10 7.24
CA PRO A 114 1.72 8.19 7.51
C PRO A 114 1.13 8.17 8.93
#